data_AF-A0A857FSB0-F1
#
_entry.id   AF-A0A857FSB0-F1
#
_cell.length_a   1.000
_cell.length_b   1.000
_cell.length_c   1.000
_cell.angle_alpha   90.00
_cell.angle_beta   90.00
_cell.angle_gamma   90.00
#
_symmetry.space_group_name_H-M   'P 1'
#
loop_
_entity.id
_entity.type
_entity.pdbx_description
1 polymer ?
#
loop_
_entity_poly.entity_id
_entity_poly.type
_entity_poly.pdbx_seq_one_letter_code
_entity_poly.pdbx_strand_id
1 'polypeptide(L)'
;MTRHRIDFERINRAALVALPALLGRWLPDGRREGHEWVARNPRRGDREPGSFKVNMNTCRWSDFATGDRGGDPVSLAAYLFNIRQGEAAARLATMLGLGGDA
;
A
#
# COMPACT_ATOMS: atom_id res chain seq x y z
N MET A 1 -16.02 -21.56 -16.27
CA MET A 1 -15.59 -20.23 -15.79
C MET A 1 -14.27 -20.40 -15.03
N THR A 2 -13.15 -20.12 -15.69
CA THR A 2 -11.83 -20.13 -15.06
C THR A 2 -11.79 -19.00 -14.03
N ARG A 3 -11.75 -19.37 -12.74
CA ARG A 3 -11.52 -18.43 -11.66
C ARG A 3 -10.09 -17.91 -11.83
N HIS A 4 -9.92 -16.75 -12.47
CA HIS A 4 -8.61 -16.11 -12.56
C HIS A 4 -8.10 -15.89 -11.14
N ARG A 5 -7.09 -16.67 -10.75
CA ARG A 5 -6.39 -16.47 -9.48
C ARG A 5 -5.67 -15.13 -9.57
N ILE A 6 -5.82 -14.33 -8.54
CA ILE A 6 -5.09 -13.07 -8.40
C ILE A 6 -3.60 -13.42 -8.22
N ASP A 7 -2.75 -12.88 -9.09
CA ASP A 7 -1.30 -13.01 -8.99
C ASP A 7 -0.74 -11.89 -8.10
N PHE A 8 -0.74 -12.13 -6.79
CA PHE A 8 -0.26 -11.17 -5.79
C PHE A 8 1.20 -10.79 -5.99
N GLU A 9 2.05 -11.71 -6.43
CA GLU A 9 3.47 -11.45 -6.62
C GLU A 9 3.69 -10.47 -7.78
N ARG A 10 3.06 -10.73 -8.93
CA ARG A 10 3.13 -9.83 -10.08
C ARG A 10 2.61 -8.43 -9.73
N ILE A 11 1.49 -8.36 -9.01
CA ILE A 11 0.89 -7.09 -8.59
C ILE A 11 1.81 -6.35 -7.61
N ASN A 12 2.33 -7.02 -6.59
CA ASN A 12 3.22 -6.40 -5.61
C ASN A 12 4.53 -5.91 -6.26
N ARG A 13 5.12 -6.66 -7.18
CA ARG A 13 6.32 -6.23 -7.92
C ARG A 13 6.06 -4.96 -8.73
N ALA A 14 4.97 -4.92 -9.49
CA ALA A 14 4.61 -3.73 -10.28
C ALA A 14 4.26 -2.53 -9.38
N ALA A 15 3.52 -2.76 -8.31
CA ALA A 15 3.15 -1.73 -7.34
C ALA A 15 4.38 -1.15 -6.64
N LEU A 16 5.39 -1.97 -6.34
CA LEU A 16 6.64 -1.51 -5.73
C LEU A 16 7.40 -0.53 -6.63
N VAL A 17 7.42 -0.76 -7.95
CA VAL A 17 8.00 0.18 -8.93
C VAL A 17 7.24 1.51 -8.94
N ALA A 18 5.92 1.46 -8.80
CA ALA A 18 5.05 2.64 -8.74
C ALA A 18 4.92 3.25 -7.34
N LEU A 19 5.63 2.71 -6.33
CA LEU A 19 5.36 3.01 -4.92
C LEU A 19 5.42 4.50 -4.56
N PRO A 20 6.39 5.31 -5.03
CA PRO A 20 6.41 6.75 -4.72
C PRO A 20 5.14 7.48 -5.18
N ALA A 21 4.61 7.13 -6.36
CA ALA A 21 3.37 7.72 -6.87
C ALA A 21 2.14 7.23 -6.10
N LEU A 22 2.11 5.95 -5.73
CA LEU A 22 1.03 5.39 -4.90
C LEU A 22 1.01 6.04 -3.52
N LEU A 23 2.16 6.22 -2.87
CA LEU A 23 2.27 6.88 -1.57
C LEU A 23 1.82 8.34 -1.63
N GLY A 24 2.24 9.09 -2.66
CA GLY A 24 1.77 10.47 -2.86
C GLY A 24 0.26 10.57 -3.07
N ARG A 25 -0.36 9.55 -3.67
CA ARG A 25 -1.82 9.49 -3.86
C ARG A 25 -2.56 9.05 -2.59
N TRP A 26 -2.05 8.06 -1.87
CA TRP A 26 -2.74 7.45 -0.73
C TRP A 26 -2.52 8.22 0.58
N LEU A 27 -1.37 8.86 0.71
CA LEU A 27 -0.91 9.57 1.90
C LEU A 27 -0.36 10.94 1.48
N PRO A 28 -1.23 11.85 0.96
CA PRO A 28 -0.81 13.10 0.33
C PRO A 28 -0.12 14.07 1.30
N ASP A 29 -0.44 14.00 2.60
CA ASP A 29 0.23 14.80 3.64
C ASP A 29 1.56 14.18 4.10
N GLY A 30 1.94 13.03 3.54
CA GLY A 30 3.17 12.36 3.87
C GLY A 30 4.38 13.05 3.26
N ARG A 31 5.55 12.76 3.84
CA ARG A 31 6.83 13.28 3.35
C ARG A 31 7.88 12.18 3.34
N ARG A 32 8.86 12.32 2.46
CA ARG A 32 10.03 11.45 2.42
C ARG A 32 11.04 11.87 3.49
N GLU A 33 11.45 10.93 4.32
CA GLU A 33 12.55 11.02 5.27
C GLU A 33 13.55 9.89 5.00
N GLY A 34 14.63 10.19 4.26
CA GLY A 34 15.55 9.17 3.78
C GLY A 34 14.84 8.14 2.89
N HIS A 35 14.81 6.89 3.34
CA HIS A 35 14.13 5.77 2.68
C HIS A 35 12.70 5.54 3.15
N GLU A 36 12.20 6.35 4.10
CA GLU A 36 10.88 6.20 4.68
C GLU A 36 9.92 7.27 4.14
N TRP A 37 8.67 6.88 3.93
CA TRP A 37 7.56 7.80 3.78
C TRP A 37 6.83 7.89 5.12
N VAL A 38 6.88 9.07 5.72
CA VAL A 38 6.31 9.34 7.04
C VAL A 38 5.02 10.12 6.85
N ALA A 39 3.91 9.58 7.36
CA ALA A 39 2.60 10.19 7.22
C ALA A 39 1.79 10.10 8.52
N ARG A 40 0.62 10.74 8.53
CA ARG A 40 -0.42 10.47 9.52
C ARG A 40 -1.11 9.16 9.15
N ASN A 41 -1.45 8.33 10.13
CA ASN A 41 -2.27 7.16 9.86
C ASN A 41 -3.74 7.60 9.66
N PRO A 42 -4.33 7.45 8.45
CA PRO A 42 -5.71 7.84 8.23
C PRO A 42 -6.73 6.97 8.98
N ARG A 43 -6.29 5.85 9.57
CA ARG A 43 -7.11 4.91 10.32
C ARG A 43 -7.13 5.20 11.82
N ARG A 44 -6.31 6.13 12.31
CA ARG A 44 -6.25 6.52 13.72
C ARG A 44 -7.12 7.75 13.98
N GLY A 45 -7.78 7.80 15.14
CA GLY A 45 -8.52 8.99 15.59
C GLY A 45 -7.60 10.15 15.97
N ASP A 46 -6.46 9.84 16.61
CA ASP A 46 -5.45 10.83 16.99
C ASP A 46 -4.52 11.19 15.82
N ARG A 47 -4.28 12.49 15.63
CA ARG A 47 -3.73 13.06 14.38
C ARG A 47 -2.23 13.35 14.38
N GLU A 48 -1.49 12.85 15.36
CA GLU A 48 -0.04 13.10 15.43
C GLU A 48 0.73 12.36 14.32
N PRO A 49 1.47 13.07 13.44
CA PRO A 49 2.31 12.44 12.44
C PRO A 49 3.54 11.77 13.10
N GLY A 50 4.12 10.78 12.42
CA GLY A 50 5.44 10.24 12.77
C GLY A 50 5.46 8.75 13.15
N SER A 51 4.34 8.20 13.61
CA SER A 51 4.25 6.78 13.96
C SER A 51 3.97 5.88 12.76
N PHE A 52 3.35 6.41 11.70
CA PHE A 52 3.09 5.66 10.47
C PHE A 52 4.21 5.86 9.46
N LYS A 53 4.94 4.79 9.18
CA LYS A 53 6.10 4.80 8.28
C LYS A 53 5.98 3.69 7.24
N VAL A 54 6.35 4.01 6.01
CA VAL A 54 6.44 3.05 4.90
C VAL A 54 7.84 3.11 4.31
N ASN A 55 8.56 2.00 4.33
CA ASN A 55 9.84 1.92 3.65
C ASN A 55 9.63 1.95 2.13
N MET A 56 10.19 2.95 1.46
CA MET A 56 9.99 3.17 0.02
C MET A 56 10.72 2.16 -0.87
N ASN A 57 11.66 1.38 -0.33
CA ASN A 57 12.40 0.37 -1.09
C ASN A 57 11.70 -0.99 -1.06
N THR A 58 10.98 -1.30 0.02
CA THR A 58 10.41 -2.63 0.28
C THR A 58 8.89 -2.62 0.47
N CYS A 59 8.29 -1.45 0.65
CA CYS A 59 6.90 -1.27 1.08
C CYS A 59 6.55 -1.90 2.45
N ARG A 60 7.54 -2.32 3.24
CA ARG A 60 7.29 -2.69 4.64
C ARG A 60 6.80 -1.47 5.38
N TRP A 61 5.69 -1.59 6.08
CA TRP A 61 5.05 -0.48 6.76
C TRP A 61 4.60 -0.86 8.16
N SER A 62 4.58 0.13 9.05
CA SER A 62 4.12 -0.02 10.42
C SER A 62 3.50 1.29 10.92
N ASP A 63 2.44 1.17 11.72
CA ASP A 63 2.08 2.19 12.71
C ASP A 63 2.65 1.78 14.07
N PHE A 64 3.70 2.47 14.54
CA PHE A 64 4.30 2.19 15.84
C PHE A 64 3.40 2.55 17.03
N ALA A 65 2.32 3.31 16.82
CA ALA A 65 1.39 3.67 17.88
C ALA A 65 0.32 2.59 18.13
N THR A 66 -0.10 1.85 17.09
CA THR A 66 -1.12 0.80 17.20
C THR A 66 -0.54 -0.61 17.08
N GLY A 67 0.68 -0.74 16.54
CA GLY A 67 1.32 -2.03 16.24
C GLY A 67 0.88 -2.65 14.91
N ASP A 68 -0.04 -2.01 14.17
CA ASP A 68 -0.44 -2.41 12.83
C ASP A 68 0.77 -2.40 11.89
N ARG A 69 0.88 -3.41 11.03
CA ARG A 69 2.01 -3.56 10.12
C ARG A 69 1.67 -4.44 8.92
N GLY A 70 2.45 -4.28 7.87
CA GLY A 70 2.39 -5.10 6.67
C GLY A 70 3.71 -5.09 5.91
N GLY A 71 3.80 -5.96 4.90
CA GLY A 71 5.07 -6.27 4.23
C GLY A 71 5.14 -5.88 2.76
N ASP A 72 4.06 -5.34 2.19
CA ASP A 72 3.89 -5.25 0.75
C ASP A 72 2.83 -4.21 0.33
N PRO A 73 2.83 -3.77 -0.95
CA PRO A 73 1.86 -2.79 -1.44
C PRO A 73 0.39 -3.22 -1.31
N VAL A 74 0.08 -4.50 -1.50
CA VAL A 74 -1.29 -5.00 -1.35
C VAL A 74 -1.75 -4.92 0.10
N SER A 75 -0.93 -5.34 1.07
CA SER A 75 -1.28 -5.22 2.49
C SER A 75 -1.40 -3.76 2.94
N LEU A 76 -0.57 -2.86 2.41
CA LEU A 76 -0.69 -1.42 2.66
C LEU A 76 -2.03 -0.87 2.13
N ALA A 77 -2.36 -1.16 0.87
CA ALA A 77 -3.63 -0.73 0.29
C ALA A 77 -4.83 -1.30 1.06
N ALA A 78 -4.80 -2.59 1.41
CA ALA A 78 -5.85 -3.23 2.19
C ALA A 78 -6.09 -2.52 3.53
N TYR A 79 -5.00 -2.16 4.23
CA TYR A 79 -5.08 -1.43 5.50
C TYR A 79 -5.64 -0.02 5.34
N LEU A 80 -5.08 0.77 4.41
CA LEU A 80 -5.47 2.17 4.20
C LEU A 80 -6.93 2.30 3.77
N PHE A 81 -7.41 1.40 2.93
CA PHE A 81 -8.78 1.44 2.39
C PHE A 81 -9.79 0.58 3.16
N ASN A 82 -9.36 -0.12 4.22
CA ASN A 82 -10.21 -1.02 5.00
C ASN A 82 -10.93 -2.09 4.15
N ILE A 83 -10.19 -2.69 3.23
CA ILE A 83 -10.70 -3.73 2.33
C ILE A 83 -9.87 -5.00 2.46
N ARG A 84 -10.40 -6.12 1.97
CA ARG A 84 -9.68 -7.40 1.97
C ARG A 84 -8.51 -7.35 0.96
N GLN A 85 -7.43 -8.09 1.23
CA GLN A 85 -6.25 -8.11 0.36
C GLN A 85 -6.56 -8.50 -1.09
N GLY A 86 -7.48 -9.45 -1.33
CA GLY A 86 -7.89 -9.81 -2.69
C GLY A 86 -8.55 -8.66 -3.45
N GLU A 87 -9.33 -7.83 -2.74
CA GLU A 87 -9.92 -6.64 -3.34
C GLU A 87 -8.87 -5.55 -3.59
N ALA A 88 -7.97 -5.32 -2.63
CA ALA A 88 -6.86 -4.40 -2.79
C ALA A 88 -5.96 -4.77 -3.97
N ALA A 89 -5.65 -6.07 -4.13
CA ALA A 89 -4.87 -6.59 -5.25
C ALA A 89 -5.59 -6.38 -6.58
N ALA A 90 -6.90 -6.66 -6.67
CA ALA A 90 -7.68 -6.42 -7.89
C ALA A 90 -7.72 -4.93 -8.28
N ARG A 91 -7.89 -4.04 -7.30
CA ARG A 91 -7.85 -2.58 -7.52
C ARG A 91 -6.46 -2.13 -7.98
N LEU A 92 -5.39 -2.62 -7.35
CA LEU A 92 -4.01 -2.34 -7.76
C LEU A 92 -3.73 -2.85 -9.17
N ALA A 93 -4.13 -4.08 -9.50
CA ALA A 93 -3.98 -4.64 -10.85
C ALA A 93 -4.66 -3.75 -11.90
N THR A 94 -5.87 -3.27 -11.61
CA THR A 94 -6.60 -2.34 -12.49
C THR A 94 -5.86 -1.01 -12.62
N MET A 95 -5.42 -0.43 -11.51
CA MET A 95 -4.67 0.85 -11.50
C MET A 95 -3.34 0.76 -12.27
N LEU A 96 -2.70 -0.41 -12.27
CA LEU A 96 -1.39 -0.64 -12.88
C LEU A 96 -1.49 -1.24 -14.30
N GLY A 97 -2.70 -1.40 -14.85
CA GLY A 97 -2.90 -1.97 -16.18
C GLY A 97 -2.53 -3.45 -16.29
N LEU A 98 -2.54 -4.19 -15.17
CA LEU A 98 -2.24 -5.63 -15.12
C LEU A 98 -3.48 -6.51 -15.32
N GLY A 99 -4.67 -5.90 -15.36
CA GLY A 99 -5.93 -6.58 -15.64
C GLY A 99 -6.13 -6.75 -17.14
N GLY A 100 -5.65 -7.86 -17.70
CA GLY A 100 -5.97 -8.28 -19.06
C GLY A 100 -4.88 -9.10 -19.72
N ASP A 101 -5.12 -10.40 -19.82
CA ASP A 101 -5.03 -11.03 -21.15
C ASP A 101 -6.47 -10.98 -21.67
N ALA A 102 -6.69 -10.22 -22.74
CA ALA A 102 -7.86 -10.33 -23.60
C ALA A 102 -7.64 -11.49 -24.59
#